data_AF-A0A0D3AGX2-F1
#
_entry.id   AF-A0A0D3AGX2-F1
#
_cell.length_a   1.000
_cell.length_b   1.000
_cell.length_c   1.000
_cell.angle_alpha   90.00
_cell.angle_beta   90.00
_cell.angle_gamma   90.00
#
_symmetry.space_group_name_H-M   'P 1'
#
loop_
_entity.id
_entity.type
_entity.pdbx_description
1 polymer ?
#
loop_
_entity_poly.entity_id
_entity_poly.type
_entity_poly.pdbx_seq_one_letter_code
_entity_poly.pdbx_strand_id
1 'polypeptide(L)'
;SAGPTVERAKTSVSSGVRGKSAVSSDVRGKAVVSANVVEVMFFKDVKFGPHEGEVRFRLIHFWEARNVLKKILLGLEMLLIDEE
;
A
#
# COMPACT_ATOMS: atom_id res chain seq x y z
N SER A 1 -47.96 -25.64 -21.27
CA SER A 1 -48.14 -24.42 -20.46
C SER A 1 -46.77 -24.01 -19.96
N ALA A 2 -46.19 -22.94 -20.52
CA ALA A 2 -44.89 -22.40 -20.12
C ALA A 2 -45.04 -20.88 -19.99
N GLY A 3 -44.85 -20.39 -18.77
CA GLY A 3 -44.89 -18.96 -18.40
C GLY A 3 -43.56 -18.25 -18.71
N PRO A 4 -43.51 -16.91 -18.56
CA PRO A 4 -42.70 -16.06 -19.43
C PRO A 4 -41.26 -15.83 -18.95
N THR A 5 -40.38 -15.72 -19.94
CA THR A 5 -38.99 -15.26 -19.87
C THR A 5 -38.93 -13.78 -19.51
N VAL A 6 -38.25 -13.42 -18.42
CA VAL A 6 -37.98 -12.02 -18.08
C VAL A 6 -36.77 -11.52 -18.86
N GLU A 7 -37.05 -10.62 -19.79
CA GLU A 7 -36.10 -9.80 -20.54
C GLU A 7 -35.53 -8.69 -19.64
N ARG A 8 -34.22 -8.45 -19.65
CA ARG A 8 -33.65 -7.17 -19.16
C ARG A 8 -32.51 -6.67 -20.04
N ALA A 9 -32.88 -5.64 -20.81
CA ALA A 9 -32.16 -4.55 -21.44
C ALA A 9 -30.61 -4.58 -21.49
N LYS A 10 -30.12 -4.53 -22.74
CA LYS A 10 -28.76 -4.18 -23.16
C LYS A 10 -28.46 -2.72 -22.81
N THR A 11 -27.28 -2.43 -22.28
CA THR A 11 -26.66 -1.10 -22.36
C THR A 11 -25.20 -1.25 -22.76
N SER A 12 -24.96 -1.21 -24.07
CA SER A 12 -23.64 -0.96 -24.64
C SER A 12 -23.37 0.54 -24.59
N VAL A 13 -22.35 0.98 -23.85
CA VAL A 13 -21.87 2.35 -23.90
C VAL A 13 -20.48 2.32 -24.55
N SER A 14 -20.41 2.75 -25.80
CA SER A 14 -19.17 2.91 -26.55
C SER A 14 -18.51 4.23 -26.15
N SER A 15 -17.32 4.16 -25.54
CA SER A 15 -16.48 5.35 -25.30
C SER A 15 -15.52 5.57 -26.46
N GLY A 16 -16.04 6.10 -27.56
CA GLY A 16 -15.23 6.58 -28.67
C GLY A 16 -14.72 8.00 -28.40
N VAL A 17 -13.49 8.16 -27.90
CA VAL A 17 -12.75 9.43 -28.00
C VAL A 17 -11.34 9.13 -28.52
N ARG A 18 -11.16 9.31 -29.83
CA ARG A 18 -9.86 9.32 -30.51
C ARG A 18 -9.23 10.71 -30.30
N GLY A 19 -8.59 10.91 -29.16
CA GLY A 19 -7.79 12.12 -28.88
C GLY A 19 -6.44 12.05 -29.59
N LYS A 20 -6.14 13.04 -30.44
CA LYS A 20 -4.83 13.22 -31.06
C LYS A 20 -3.83 13.69 -29.99
N SER A 21 -2.75 12.94 -29.79
CA SER A 21 -1.60 13.36 -29.00
C SER A 21 -0.93 14.56 -29.66
N ALA A 22 -0.91 15.71 -28.98
CA ALA A 22 -0.01 16.81 -29.25
C ALA A 22 0.89 16.96 -28.03
N VAL A 23 2.11 16.46 -28.12
CA VAL A 23 3.15 16.64 -27.11
C VAL A 23 3.71 18.05 -27.30
N SER A 24 3.40 18.94 -26.36
CA SER A 24 4.10 20.22 -26.23
C SER A 24 5.17 20.05 -25.15
N SER A 25 6.42 20.00 -25.57
CA SER A 25 7.59 19.91 -24.70
C SER A 25 7.99 21.30 -24.22
N ASP A 26 7.45 21.71 -23.07
CA ASP A 26 8.00 22.82 -22.30
C ASP A 26 7.99 22.49 -20.79
N VAL A 27 8.45 21.29 -20.44
CA VAL A 27 8.91 21.03 -19.07
C VAL A 27 10.32 21.58 -18.96
N ARG A 28 10.39 22.90 -18.71
CA ARG A 28 11.57 23.56 -18.18
C ARG A 28 11.95 22.77 -16.92
N GLY A 29 13.11 22.12 -16.95
CA GLY A 29 13.57 21.16 -15.95
C GLY A 29 13.39 21.69 -14.52
N LYS A 30 12.27 21.33 -13.91
CA LYS A 30 12.12 21.34 -12.47
C LYS A 30 12.30 19.87 -12.10
N ALA A 31 13.48 19.54 -11.57
CA ALA A 31 13.62 18.28 -10.88
C ALA A 31 12.50 18.26 -9.84
N VAL A 32 11.52 17.38 -10.03
CA VAL A 32 10.60 17.02 -8.95
C VAL A 32 11.45 16.20 -8.01
N VAL A 33 12.28 16.89 -7.22
CA VAL A 33 12.82 16.31 -6.02
C VAL A 33 11.62 16.20 -5.11
N SER A 34 10.96 15.05 -5.17
CA SER A 34 10.17 14.60 -4.02
C SER A 34 11.21 14.38 -2.95
N ALA A 35 11.57 15.45 -2.23
CA ALA A 35 12.23 15.33 -0.95
C ALA A 35 11.14 14.77 -0.04
N ASN A 36 10.85 13.48 -0.19
CA ASN A 36 10.08 12.73 0.77
C ASN A 36 10.99 12.66 1.99
N VAL A 37 10.99 13.73 2.77
CA VAL A 37 11.51 13.73 4.13
C VAL A 37 10.54 12.80 4.84
N VAL A 38 10.91 11.51 4.89
CA VAL A 38 10.18 10.54 5.69
C VAL A 38 10.33 11.01 7.12
N GLU A 39 9.23 11.43 7.71
CA GLU A 39 9.21 11.87 9.10
C GLU A 39 9.61 10.69 10.00
N VAL A 40 10.59 10.93 10.89
CA VAL A 40 10.95 9.94 11.91
C VAL A 40 9.92 10.04 13.03
N MET A 41 9.26 8.93 13.32
CA MET A 41 8.18 8.80 14.30
C MET A 41 8.65 8.00 15.53
N PHE A 42 8.08 8.34 16.69
CA PHE A 42 8.19 7.56 17.92
C PHE A 42 7.01 6.59 18.07
N PHE A 43 7.13 5.57 18.91
CA PHE A 43 6.09 4.57 19.12
C PHE A 43 4.77 5.17 19.62
N LYS A 44 4.83 6.24 20.41
CA LYS A 44 3.62 6.96 20.88
C LYS A 44 2.82 7.61 19.73
N ASP A 45 3.48 7.92 18.62
CA ASP A 45 2.88 8.60 17.48
C ASP A 45 2.24 7.61 16.49
N VAL A 46 2.57 6.32 16.62
CA VAL A 46 2.03 5.25 15.77
C VAL A 46 0.56 5.01 16.07
N LYS A 47 -0.27 5.12 15.02
CA LYS A 47 -1.71 4.85 15.08
C LYS A 47 -2.09 3.71 14.15
N PHE A 48 -3.22 3.08 14.43
CA PHE A 48 -3.77 2.04 13.56
C PHE A 48 -4.30 2.67 12.26
N GLY A 49 -3.76 2.23 11.13
CA GLY A 49 -4.18 2.67 9.80
C GLY A 49 -3.01 2.87 8.84
N PRO A 50 -3.27 3.27 7.58
CA PRO A 50 -2.23 3.62 6.63
C PRO A 50 -1.47 4.86 7.12
N HIS A 51 -0.19 4.68 7.42
CA HIS A 51 0.73 5.75 7.78
C HIS A 51 2.04 5.54 7.02
N GLU A 52 2.66 6.63 6.58
CA GLU A 52 3.98 6.64 5.95
C GLU A 52 4.94 7.40 6.89
N GLY A 53 6.02 6.76 7.30
CA GLY A 53 6.96 7.26 8.30
C GLY A 53 8.03 6.22 8.63
N GLU A 54 9.13 6.65 9.24
CA GLU A 54 10.23 5.77 9.69
C GLU A 54 10.23 5.70 11.21
N VAL A 55 10.36 4.51 11.80
CA VAL A 55 10.59 4.36 13.25
C VAL A 55 11.98 3.81 13.47
N ARG A 56 12.75 4.49 14.32
CA ARG A 56 14.08 4.03 14.75
C ARG A 56 13.96 3.37 16.11
N PHE A 57 14.45 2.14 16.22
CA PHE A 57 14.30 1.37 17.43
C PHE A 57 15.53 0.51 17.71
N ARG A 58 15.65 0.09 18.96
CA ARG A 58 16.53 -0.98 19.41
C ARG A 58 15.68 -2.20 19.73
N LEU A 59 16.06 -3.34 19.17
CA LEU A 59 15.48 -4.63 19.51
C LEU A 59 16.07 -5.09 20.85
N ILE A 60 15.21 -5.33 21.86
CA ILE A 60 15.64 -5.75 23.20
C ILE A 60 15.27 -7.19 23.53
N HIS A 61 14.28 -7.76 22.84
CA HIS A 61 13.94 -9.17 22.94
C HIS A 61 13.38 -9.68 21.61
N PHE A 62 13.76 -10.90 21.24
CA PHE A 62 13.35 -11.55 20.00
C PHE A 62 13.12 -13.03 20.25
N TRP A 63 11.97 -13.53 19.79
CA TRP A 63 11.73 -14.96 19.74
C TRP A 63 10.97 -15.39 18.49
N GLU A 64 11.21 -16.64 18.11
CA GLU A 64 10.63 -17.31 16.96
C GLU A 64 9.91 -18.58 17.41
N ALA A 65 8.61 -18.71 17.11
CA ALA A 65 7.97 -20.02 17.12
C ALA A 65 8.28 -20.72 15.81
N ARG A 66 9.04 -21.81 15.88
CA ARG A 66 9.30 -22.67 14.72
C ARG A 66 8.83 -24.08 14.97
N ASN A 67 8.20 -24.68 13.96
CA ASN A 67 8.07 -26.13 13.90
C ASN A 67 9.38 -26.72 13.38
N VAL A 68 10.18 -27.31 14.28
CA VAL A 68 11.53 -27.82 13.95
C VAL A 68 11.49 -29.00 12.98
N LEU A 69 10.44 -29.82 13.03
CA LEU A 69 10.26 -31.00 12.17
C LEU A 69 9.87 -30.59 10.74
N LYS A 70 8.89 -29.68 10.62
CA LYS A 70 8.38 -29.20 9.33
C LYS A 70 9.19 -28.03 8.75
N LYS A 71 10.13 -27.47 9.53
CA LYS A 71 10.92 -26.28 9.20
C LYS A 71 10.07 -25.05 8.86
N ILE A 72 8.92 -24.89 9.52
CA ILE A 72 7.97 -23.78 9.31
C ILE A 72 8.11 -22.75 10.42
N LEU A 73 8.13 -21.46 10.07
CA LEU A 73 7.97 -20.33 11.01
C LEU A 73 6.47 -20.14 11.30
N LEU A 74 6.10 -20.23 12.57
CA LEU A 74 4.72 -20.07 13.03
C LEU A 74 4.43 -18.66 13.53
N GLY A 75 5.45 -17.99 14.08
CA GLY A 75 5.29 -16.64 14.62
C GLY A 75 6.61 -16.01 15.05
N LEU A 76 6.54 -14.70 15.22
CA LEU A 76 7.61 -13.83 15.70
C LEU A 76 6.99 -12.91 16.75
N GLU A 77 7.70 -12.69 17.85
CA GLU A 77 7.42 -11.55 18.73
C GLU A 77 8.73 -10.84 19.08
N MET A 78 8.62 -9.52 19.15
CA MET A 78 9.72 -8.57 19.26
C MET A 78 9.34 -7.53 20.30
N LEU A 79 10.22 -7.29 21.26
CA LEU A 79 10.13 -6.12 22.14
C LEU A 79 11.11 -5.08 21.62
N LEU A 80 10.57 -3.91 21.30
CA LEU A 80 11.30 -2.78 20.70
C LEU A 80 11.22 -1.60 21.65
N ILE A 81 12.30 -0.81 21.71
CA ILE A 81 12.35 0.50 22.38
C ILE A 81 12.87 1.54 21.40
N ASP A 82 12.33 2.75 21.43
CA ASP A 82 12.86 3.91 20.74
C ASP A 82 13.66 4.79 21.72
N GLU A 83 13.96 6.03 21.34
CA GLU A 83 14.81 6.93 22.14
C GLU A 83 14.07 7.59 23.33
N GLU A 84 12.74 7.51 23.38
CA GLU A 84 11.89 8.11 24.41
C GLU A 84 11.66 7.18 25.61
#